data_AF-A0A9X7QNX2-F1
#
_entry.id   AF-A0A9X7QNX2-F1
#
_cell.length_a   1.000
_cell.length_b   1.000
_cell.length_c   1.000
_cell.angle_alpha   90.00
_cell.angle_beta   90.00
_cell.angle_gamma   90.00
#
_symmetry.space_group_name_H-M   'P 1'
#
loop_
_entity.id
_entity.type
_entity.pdbx_description
1 polymer ?
#
loop_
_entity_poly.entity_id
_entity_poly.type
_entity_poly.pdbx_seq_one_letter_code
_entity_poly.pdbx_strand_id
1 'polypeptide(L)' 'MTVLAETLQLYCLLRKEPTLLTSNMRENGEIEVMFNQELGQCIDEYTKNHVILKNGKRIADILIEIRNAYTIYH' A
#
# COMPACT_ATOMS: atom_id res chain seq x y z
N MET A 1 9.66 -14.00 -13.64
CA MET A 1 8.73 -13.14 -12.87
C MET A 1 8.57 -13.69 -11.45
N THR A 2 9.64 -13.69 -10.66
CA THR A 2 9.65 -14.36 -9.32
C THR A 2 10.36 -13.54 -8.23
N VAL A 3 11.23 -12.61 -8.60
CA VAL A 3 12.07 -11.86 -7.65
C VAL A 3 11.27 -11.03 -6.64
N LEU A 4 10.19 -10.37 -7.06
CA LEU A 4 9.44 -9.47 -6.17
C LEU A 4 8.68 -10.22 -5.07
N ALA A 5 8.00 -11.32 -5.43
CA ALA A 5 7.21 -12.08 -4.46
C ALA A 5 8.10 -12.71 -3.38
N GLU A 6 9.24 -13.29 -3.79
CA GLU A 6 10.24 -13.86 -2.88
C GLU A 6 10.88 -12.78 -2.00
N THR A 7 11.17 -11.60 -2.58
CA THR A 7 11.73 -10.45 -1.82
C THR A 7 10.75 -9.95 -0.76
N LEU A 8 9.47 -9.80 -1.11
CA LEU A 8 8.44 -9.36 -0.16
C LEU A 8 8.19 -10.38 0.94
N GLN A 9 8.18 -11.67 0.59
CA GLN A 9 8.01 -12.75 1.56
C GLN A 9 9.19 -12.80 2.55
N LEU A 10 10.42 -12.66 2.05
CA LEU A 10 11.61 -12.58 2.89
C LEU A 10 11.58 -11.34 3.79
N TYR A 11 11.15 -10.18 3.27
CA TYR A 11 10.96 -8.97 4.06
C TYR A 11 9.99 -9.19 5.24
N CYS A 12 8.83 -9.81 4.99
CA CYS A 12 7.86 -10.14 6.03
C CYS A 12 8.40 -11.12 7.08
N LEU A 13 9.23 -12.08 6.67
CA LEU A 13 9.79 -13.09 7.58
C LEU A 13 10.91 -12.52 8.48
N LEU A 14 11.64 -11.52 8.00
CA LEU A 14 12.83 -10.99 8.69
C LEU A 14 12.55 -9.75 9.56
N ARG A 15 11.41 -9.06 9.37
CA ARG A 15 11.11 -7.79 10.06
C ARG A 15 10.10 -7.97 11.20
N LYS A 16 10.26 -7.17 12.25
CA LYS A 16 9.31 -7.09 13.37
C LYS A 16 8.00 -6.38 13.01
N GLU A 17 8.04 -5.44 12.06
CA GLU A 17 6.84 -4.85 11.47
C GLU A 17 6.61 -5.42 10.06
N PRO A 18 5.59 -6.27 9.87
CA PRO A 18 5.28 -6.88 8.57
C PRO A 18 4.49 -5.94 7.63
N THR A 19 4.22 -4.70 8.05
CA THR A 19 3.42 -3.75 7.28
C THR A 19 4.14 -3.36 5.99
N LEU A 20 3.66 -3.85 4.84
CA LEU A 20 4.28 -3.58 3.54
C LEU A 20 3.92 -2.20 2.98
N LEU A 21 2.66 -1.80 3.15
CA LEU A 21 2.11 -0.55 2.65
C LEU A 21 1.50 0.23 3.82
N THR A 22 1.73 1.53 3.81
CA THR A 22 1.04 2.50 4.66
C THR A 22 0.17 3.38 3.77
N SER A 23 -1.02 3.72 4.26
CA SER A 23 -1.92 4.65 3.57
C SER A 23 -2.18 5.84 4.46
N ASN A 24 -2.13 7.05 3.89
CA ASN A 24 -2.52 8.26 4.57
C ASN A 24 -3.64 8.97 3.80
N MET A 25 -4.63 9.46 4.53
CA MET A 25 -5.71 10.25 3.96
C MET A 25 -5.30 11.71 3.96
N ARG A 26 -5.24 12.29 2.77
CA ARG A 26 -4.94 13.71 2.59
C ARG A 26 -6.19 14.55 2.88
N GLU A 27 -5.98 15.83 3.22
CA GLU A 27 -7.06 16.77 3.55
C GLU A 27 -8.06 16.96 2.39
N ASN A 28 -7.62 16.76 1.16
CA ASN A 28 -8.46 16.79 -0.05
C ASN A 28 -9.30 15.53 -0.25
N GLY A 29 -9.24 14.56 0.67
CA GLY A 29 -9.97 13.30 0.60
C GLY A 29 -9.31 12.22 -0.27
N GLU A 30 -8.13 12.51 -0.86
CA GLU A 30 -7.35 11.50 -1.58
C GLU A 30 -6.63 10.57 -0.61
N ILE A 31 -6.44 9.31 -1.00
CA ILE A 31 -5.60 8.38 -0.27
C ILE A 31 -4.26 8.26 -0.96
N GLU A 32 -3.21 8.58 -0.22
CA GLU A 32 -1.84 8.31 -0.60
C GLU A 32 -1.42 6.94 -0.07
N VAL A 33 -0.97 6.05 -0.95
CA VAL A 33 -0.44 4.75 -0.59
C VAL A 33 1.06 4.74 -0.84
N MET A 34 1.83 4.39 0.18
CA MET A 34 3.27 4.31 0.14
C MET A 34 3.73 2.95 0.62
N PHE A 35 4.92 2.53 0.20
CA PHE A 35 5.62 1.47 0.92
C PHE A 35 6.05 2.00 2.29
N ASN A 36 6.20 1.08 3.24
CA ASN A 36 6.91 1.44 4.45
C ASN A 36 8.31 1.97 4.10
N GLN A 37 8.89 2.78 4.97
CA GLN A 37 10.09 3.55 4.66
C GLN A 37 11.27 2.66 4.24
N GLU A 38 11.46 1.52 4.90
CA GLU A 38 12.58 0.63 4.62
C GLU A 38 12.39 -0.13 3.30
N LEU A 39 11.20 -0.68 3.07
CA LEU A 39 10.85 -1.39 1.85
C LEU A 39 10.87 -0.45 0.64
N GLY A 40 10.45 0.80 0.85
CA GLY A 40 10.60 1.89 -0.09
C GLY A 40 12.05 2.20 -0.44
N GLN A 41 13.04 1.88 0.40
CA GLN A 41 14.45 2.06 0.04
C GLN A 41 15.02 0.86 -0.75
N CYS A 42 14.43 -0.33 -0.59
CA CYS A 42 14.93 -1.56 -1.20
C CYS A 42 14.34 -1.89 -2.58
N ILE A 43 13.19 -1.30 -2.93
CA ILE A 43 12.50 -1.54 -4.20
C ILE A 43 12.86 -0.45 -5.22
N ASP A 44 13.02 -0.81 -6.50
CA ASP A 44 13.25 0.15 -7.57
C ASP A 44 11.98 0.97 -7.90
N GLU A 45 12.16 2.17 -8.47
CA GLU A 45 11.07 3.11 -8.73
C GLU A 45 10.01 2.56 -9.70
N TYR A 46 10.41 1.76 -10.69
CA TYR A 46 9.48 1.14 -11.63
C TYR A 46 8.55 0.14 -10.92
N THR A 47 9.12 -0.72 -10.08
CA THR A 47 8.36 -1.67 -9.26
C THR A 47 7.47 -0.95 -8.25
N LYS A 48 7.96 0.14 -7.65
CA LYS A 48 7.14 0.95 -6.73
C LYS A 48 5.89 1.47 -7.41
N ASN A 49 6.08 2.10 -8.57
CA ASN A 49 4.99 2.65 -9.36
C ASN A 49 4.02 1.54 -9.78
N HIS A 50 4.50 0.36 -10.17
CA HIS A 50 3.59 -0.71 -10.57
C HIS A 50 2.71 -1.22 -9.41
N VAL A 51 3.30 -1.44 -8.23
CA VAL A 51 2.57 -2.00 -7.07
C VAL A 51 1.61 -0.97 -6.48
N ILE A 52 2.06 0.27 -6.26
CA ILE A 52 1.23 1.35 -5.69
C ILE A 52 0.08 1.69 -6.65
N LEU A 53 0.39 1.86 -7.94
CA LEU A 53 -0.55 2.41 -8.91
C LEU A 53 -1.57 1.37 -9.40
N LYS A 54 -1.22 0.07 -9.44
CA LYS A 54 -2.20 -0.99 -9.77
C LYS A 54 -2.96 -1.53 -8.57
N ASN A 55 -2.29 -1.83 -7.46
CA ASN A 55 -2.89 -2.56 -6.35
C ASN A 55 -3.19 -1.64 -5.16
N GLY A 56 -2.26 -0.74 -4.81
CA GLY A 56 -2.43 0.21 -3.71
C GLY A 56 -3.63 1.13 -3.91
N LYS A 57 -3.72 1.78 -5.08
CA LYS A 57 -4.86 2.66 -5.43
C LYS A 57 -6.20 1.92 -5.36
N ARG A 58 -6.27 0.70 -5.88
CA ARG A 58 -7.52 -0.06 -5.90
C ARG A 58 -7.99 -0.46 -4.51
N ILE A 59 -7.06 -0.81 -3.61
CA ILE A 59 -7.37 -1.06 -2.20
C ILE A 59 -7.85 0.23 -1.52
N ALA A 60 -7.18 1.35 -1.80
CA ALA A 60 -7.57 2.65 -1.27
C ALA A 60 -8.98 3.07 -1.73
N ASP A 61 -9.31 2.92 -3.01
CA ASP A 61 -10.63 3.22 -3.56
C ASP A 61 -11.73 2.38 -2.85
N ILE A 62 -11.49 1.09 -2.63
CA ILE A 62 -12.39 0.20 -1.88
C ILE A 62 -12.58 0.69 -0.43
N LEU A 63 -11.50 1.12 0.24
CA LEU A 63 -11.58 1.62 1.62
C LEU A 63 -12.39 2.93 1.70
N ILE A 64 -12.29 3.80 0.71
CA ILE A 64 -13.13 5.01 0.59
C ILE A 64 -14.59 4.63 0.41
N GLU A 65 -14.90 3.69 -0.49
CA GLU A 65 -16.27 3.22 -0.72
C GLU A 65 -16.90 2.65 0.56
N ILE A 66 -16.16 1.79 1.28
CA ILE A 66 -16.60 1.23 2.55
C ILE A 66 -16.87 2.35 3.56
N ARG A 67 -15.93 3.29 3.76
CA ARG A 67 -16.12 4.42 4.68
C ARG A 67 -17.35 5.24 4.32
N ASN A 68 -17.51 5.58 3.05
CA ASN A 68 -18.62 6.40 2.58
C ASN A 68 -19.97 5.69 2.79
N ALA A 69 -20.01 4.37 2.57
CA ALA A 69 -21.18 3.57 2.90
C ALA A 69 -21.50 3.62 4.40
N TYR A 70 -20.49 3.53 5.27
CA TYR A 70 -20.69 3.64 6.72
C TYR A 70 -21.15 5.04 7.17
N THR A 71 -20.73 6.12 6.49
CA THR A 71 -21.21 7.49 6.79
C THR A 71 -22.63 7.79 6.31
N ILE A 72 -23.25 6.94 5.48
CA ILE A 72 -24.66 7.11 5.04
C ILE A 72 -25.65 6.53 6.07
N TYR A 73 -25.18 5.65 6.96
CA TYR A 73 -26.03 4.93 7.93
C TYR A 73 -25.96 5.47 9.36
N HIS A 74 -25.22 6.55 9.62
CA HIS A 74 -25.13 7.26 10.91
C HIS A 74 -25.30 8.77 10.71
#